data_AF-A0A8C1GTB8-F1
#
_entry.id   AF-A0A8C1GTB8-F1
#
_cell.length_a   1.000
_cell.length_b   1.000
_cell.length_c   1.000
_cell.angle_alpha   90.00
_cell.angle_beta   90.00
_cell.angle_gamma   90.00
#
_symmetry.space_group_name_H-M   'P 1'
#
loop_
_entity.id
_entity.type
_entity.pdbx_description
1 polymer ?
#
loop_
_entity_poly.entity_id
_entity_poly.type
_entity_poly.pdbx_seq_one_letter_code
_entity_poly.pdbx_strand_id
1 'polypeptide(L)' 'MSFVTMERKCFNVYPSPEQVFYCTTLCAIEEVKVVILGQDPYHHPGQAHGLAFSRVTEMLRPLTPCPGATRQKQ' A
#
# COMPACT_ATOMS: atom_id res chain seq x y z
N MET A 1 13.51 -1.91 -17.82
CA MET A 1 13.00 -0.97 -16.80
C MET A 1 13.00 0.50 -17.27
N SER A 2 12.83 0.80 -18.56
CA SER A 2 12.90 2.20 -19.05
C SER A 2 11.63 3.00 -18.75
N PHE A 3 10.44 2.41 -19.00
CA PHE A 3 9.15 3.09 -18.85
C PHE A 3 8.91 3.64 -17.43
N VAL A 4 8.91 2.79 -16.41
CA VAL A 4 8.64 3.21 -15.01
C VAL A 4 9.67 4.23 -14.52
N THR A 5 10.93 4.10 -14.95
CA THR A 5 12.00 5.05 -14.60
C THR A 5 11.74 6.43 -15.22
N MET A 6 11.19 6.48 -16.44
CA MET A 6 10.78 7.74 -17.07
C MET A 6 9.54 8.32 -16.40
N GLU A 7 8.52 7.52 -16.12
CA GLU A 7 7.30 7.96 -15.44
C GLU A 7 7.61 8.60 -14.08
N ARG A 8 8.54 8.02 -13.32
CA ARG A 8 9.01 8.56 -12.04
C ARG A 8 9.63 9.95 -12.14
N LYS A 9 10.08 10.40 -13.33
CA LYS A 9 10.60 11.77 -13.54
C LYS A 9 9.49 12.79 -13.76
N CYS A 10 8.35 12.35 -14.27
CA CYS A 10 7.25 13.23 -14.68
C CYS A 10 6.06 13.17 -13.72
N PHE A 11 5.89 12.06 -12.98
CA PHE A 11 4.71 11.78 -12.18
C PHE A 11 5.07 11.22 -10.79
N ASN A 12 4.13 11.36 -9.86
CA ASN A 12 4.20 10.72 -8.55
C ASN A 12 3.86 9.23 -8.68
N VAL A 13 4.89 8.40 -8.86
CA VAL A 13 4.76 6.94 -8.94
C VAL A 13 5.10 6.32 -7.59
N TYR A 14 4.14 5.60 -7.01
CA TYR A 14 4.30 4.89 -5.73
C TYR A 14 4.39 3.37 -5.93
N PRO A 15 5.04 2.63 -5.02
CA PRO A 15 5.86 3.10 -3.90
C PRO A 15 7.23 3.64 -4.38
N SER A 16 8.10 4.06 -3.46
CA SER A 16 9.47 4.43 -3.81
C SER A 16 10.20 3.27 -4.50
N PRO A 17 11.21 3.51 -5.36
CA PRO A 17 11.93 2.45 -6.07
C PRO A 17 12.47 1.35 -5.16
N GLU A 18 12.99 1.73 -3.99
CA GLU A 18 13.54 0.82 -2.97
C GLU A 18 12.46 -0.06 -2.33
N GLN A 19 11.21 0.41 -2.31
CA GLN A 19 10.10 -0.29 -1.68
C GLN A 19 9.33 -1.20 -2.65
N VAL A 20 9.61 -1.18 -3.95
CA VAL A 20 8.87 -1.98 -4.96
C VAL A 20 8.93 -3.48 -4.64
N PHE A 21 10.08 -3.97 -4.17
CA PHE A 21 10.30 -5.38 -3.83
C PHE A 21 10.48 -5.60 -2.32
N TYR A 22 10.00 -4.68 -1.49
CA TYR A 22 10.23 -4.76 -0.04
C TYR A 22 9.68 -6.06 0.57
N CYS A 23 8.57 -6.59 0.05
CA CYS A 23 8.00 -7.86 0.50
C CYS A 23 9.00 -9.03 0.44
N THR A 24 9.87 -9.07 -0.56
CA THR A 24 10.85 -10.17 -0.72
C THR A 24 12.03 -10.05 0.24
N THR A 25 12.21 -8.88 0.86
CA THR A 25 13.22 -8.67 1.91
C THR A 25 12.75 -9.08 3.30
N LEU A 26 11.44 -9.25 3.50
CA LEU A 26 10.85 -9.58 4.80
C LEU A 26 10.72 -11.07 5.07
N CYS A 27 10.64 -11.89 4.03
CA CYS A 27 10.44 -13.33 4.14
C CYS A 27 11.27 -14.03 3.07
N ALA A 28 12.14 -14.95 3.49
CA ALA A 28 12.87 -15.80 2.57
C ALA A 28 11.89 -16.70 1.80
N ILE A 29 12.22 -17.01 0.53
CA ILE A 29 11.29 -17.69 -0.36
C ILE A 29 10.91 -19.09 0.16
N GLU A 30 11.79 -19.74 0.89
CA GLU A 30 11.63 -21.05 1.51
C GLU A 30 10.66 -21.03 2.71
N GLU A 31 10.45 -19.86 3.31
CA GLU A 31 9.56 -19.67 4.46
C GLU A 31 8.13 -19.25 4.05
N VAL A 32 7.92 -18.94 2.77
CA VAL A 32 6.63 -18.50 2.24
C VAL A 32 5.60 -19.63 2.30
N LYS A 33 4.53 -19.42 3.05
CA LYS A 33 3.40 -20.35 3.17
C LYS A 33 2.16 -19.92 2.39
N VAL A 34 1.96 -18.62 2.26
CA VAL A 34 0.77 -18.01 1.66
C VAL A 34 1.21 -16.79 0.86
N VAL A 35 0.61 -16.59 -0.31
CA VAL A 35 0.78 -15.39 -1.13
C VAL A 35 -0.54 -14.63 -1.16
N ILE A 36 -0.51 -13.36 -0.75
CA ILE A 36 -1.65 -12.46 -0.81
C ILE A 36 -1.43 -11.51 -1.99
N LEU A 37 -2.32 -11.56 -2.98
CA LEU A 37 -2.24 -10.73 -4.19
C LEU A 37 -3.18 -9.52 -4.06
N GLY A 38 -2.62 -8.33 -4.26
CA GLY A 38 -3.38 -7.10 -4.48
C GLY A 38 -3.46 -6.75 -5.97
N GLN A 39 -4.24 -5.72 -6.31
CA GLN A 39 -4.33 -5.20 -7.68
C GLN A 39 -3.14 -4.29 -8.02
N ASP A 40 -3.02 -3.18 -7.28
CA ASP A 40 -2.00 -2.16 -7.47
C ASP A 40 -1.68 -1.45 -6.14
N PRO A 41 -0.52 -0.77 -6.02
CA PRO A 41 -0.18 -0.01 -4.82
C PRO A 41 -1.14 1.15 -4.56
N TYR A 42 -1.33 1.53 -3.30
CA TYR A 42 -2.00 2.78 -2.96
C TYR A 42 -1.34 3.98 -3.66
N HIS A 43 -2.16 4.85 -4.25
CA HIS A 43 -1.71 5.96 -5.10
C HIS A 43 -1.59 7.32 -4.40
N HIS A 44 -1.86 7.38 -3.09
CA HIS A 44 -1.69 8.61 -2.31
C HIS A 44 -0.31 8.67 -1.62
N PRO A 45 0.25 9.89 -1.42
CA PRO A 45 1.52 10.07 -0.74
C PRO A 45 1.57 9.36 0.62
N GLY A 46 2.67 8.66 0.87
CA GLY A 46 2.93 7.98 2.15
C GLY A 46 2.11 6.71 2.40
N GLN A 47 1.20 6.30 1.51
CA GLN A 47 0.36 5.12 1.76
C GLN A 47 1.03 3.80 1.39
N ALA A 48 1.58 3.70 0.17
CA ALA A 48 2.22 2.50 -0.34
C ALA A 48 3.68 2.38 0.11
N HIS A 49 4.05 1.21 0.62
CA HIS A 49 5.40 0.89 1.13
C HIS A 49 5.87 -0.53 0.76
N GLY A 50 5.28 -1.13 -0.29
CA GLY A 50 5.74 -2.43 -0.82
C GLY A 50 5.04 -3.67 -0.28
N LEU A 51 3.97 -3.52 0.51
CA LEU A 51 3.15 -4.62 1.01
C LEU A 51 1.70 -4.46 0.57
N ALA A 52 1.10 -5.53 0.01
CA ALA A 52 -0.30 -5.52 -0.39
C ALA A 52 -1.22 -5.33 0.82
N PHE A 53 -2.30 -4.55 0.66
CA PHE A 53 -3.29 -4.20 1.69
C PHE A 53 -2.77 -3.45 2.93
N SER A 54 -1.47 -3.39 3.15
CA SER A 54 -0.86 -2.62 4.23
C SER A 54 -0.71 -1.15 3.84
N ARG A 55 -1.00 -0.23 4.78
CA ARG A 55 -0.91 1.22 4.56
C ARG A 55 -0.22 1.88 5.75
N VAL A 56 0.75 2.76 5.50
CA VAL A 56 1.35 3.55 6.60
C VAL A 56 0.28 4.50 7.10
N THR A 57 -0.18 4.26 8.32
CA THR A 57 -1.08 5.18 9.00
C THR A 57 -0.22 6.12 9.81
N GLU A 58 -0.18 7.39 9.41
CA GLU A 58 0.24 8.47 10.30
C GLU A 58 -0.72 8.42 11.49
N MET A 59 -0.18 8.02 12.67
CA MET A 59 -0.87 7.74 13.93
C MET A 59 -2.38 7.95 13.92
N LEU A 60 -3.15 6.86 13.96
CA LEU A 60 -4.58 6.79 14.30
C LEU A 60 -5.28 8.15 14.27
N ARG A 61 -5.51 8.72 13.08
CA ARG A 61 -6.59 9.72 13.00
C ARG A 61 -7.85 8.97 13.43
N PRO A 62 -8.57 9.44 14.46
CA PRO A 62 -9.84 8.83 14.84
C PRO A 62 -10.63 8.64 13.57
N LEU A 63 -11.12 7.42 13.32
CA LEU A 63 -12.05 7.19 12.24
C LEU A 63 -13.17 8.20 12.47
N THR A 64 -13.19 9.27 11.67
CA THR A 64 -14.29 10.22 11.72
C THR A 64 -15.48 9.38 11.27
N PRO A 65 -16.48 9.15 12.13
CA PRO A 65 -17.60 8.29 11.75
C PRO A 65 -18.14 8.84 10.45
N CYS A 66 -18.34 7.98 9.45
CA CYS A 66 -19.00 8.39 8.22
C CYS A 66 -20.32 9.07 8.61
N PRO A 67 -20.55 10.35 8.22
CA PRO A 67 -21.80 11.03 8.51
C PRO A 67 -22.90 10.31 7.71
N GLY A 68 -23.59 9.36 8.35
CA GLY A 68 -24.59 8.52 7.71
C GLY A 68 -24.73 7.10 8.26
N ALA A 69 -23.81 6.62 9.10
CA ALA A 69 -23.95 5.30 9.73
C ALA A 69 -24.92 5.36 10.94
N THR A 70 -26.19 5.66 10.70
CA THR A 70 -27.26 5.39 11.66
C THR A 70 -27.44 3.89 11.71
N ARG A 71 -26.85 3.23 12.71
CA ARG A 71 -27.15 1.83 13.05
C ARG A 71 -28.63 1.78 13.44
N GLN A 72 -29.52 1.41 12.51
CA GLN A 72 -30.87 1.03 12.88
C GLN A 72 -30.77 -0.20 13.78
N LYS A 73 -31.09 0.00 15.05
CA LYS A 73 -31.43 -1.07 15.98
C LYS A 73 -32.94 -1.27 15.82
N GLN A 74 -33.32 -2.27 15.03
CA GLN A 74 -34.61 -2.95 15.15
C GLN A 74 -34.39 -4.40 14.72
#